data_AF-A0AAW0SW61-F1
#
_entry.id   AF-A0AAW0SW61-F1
#
_cell.length_a   1.000
_cell.length_b   1.000
_cell.length_c   1.000
_cell.angle_alpha   90.00
_cell.angle_beta   90.00
_cell.angle_gamma   90.00
#
_symmetry.space_group_name_H-M   'P 1'
#
loop_
_entity.id
_entity.type
_entity.pdbx_description
1 polymer ?
#
loop_
_entity_poly.entity_id
_entity_poly.type
_entity_poly.pdbx_seq_one_letter_code
_entity_poly.pdbx_strand_id
1 'polypeptide(L)'
;MLEENSYQIEVTQNIADELKDQLKRLHEKDVRVILGYFDEHWARRIFCEAYRKGMYGKNYQWIITGMYREEWWALRGTGEEDEDAKPIVFEDEPRESGGGGCAVEDIMTALEGCIMTDLLPLSSSLERTVSGKNISEYEREYDSMRRSEYSRFHGYTYDGVWAMALAIQAVGHQLHRINHQNRTNLTVQDFTYRNPKWEELFTKALSEVKFEGVTGPVQFSSDNTRDGYILLKQFQGGREVKIGEFDGFRNVLQMDKGHPIYWPGGDPPLDRTVKLIEKTSVNITIYAILVTIASLGIVMASIFLAINIKYRNQRYIKMSSPYLNNVIIVGCILTYSSVILLGLDSGLASETSFPYICTARAWVLMAGFTLAFGSMFSKTWRVHSIFTDVQLNKKVIKDSQLFMVVLVLLCVDVAIMTTWQVVDPFYRETKKMAPFMRGDIEVTPEKRILQKQQDFCVHWMHLRLQGFAHGVRVLPGVGDPAGEHSGPK
;
A
#
# COMPACT_ATOMS: atom_id res chain seq x y z
N MET A 1 18.82 20.65 -1.39
CA MET A 1 18.53 20.39 0.04
C MET A 1 17.73 19.10 0.28
N LEU A 2 16.50 18.94 -0.21
CA LEU A 2 15.76 17.66 0.00
C LEU A 2 16.36 16.49 -0.80
N GLU A 3 16.71 16.71 -2.06
CA GLU A 3 17.35 15.70 -2.92
C GLU A 3 18.76 15.31 -2.43
N GLU A 4 19.48 16.26 -1.85
CA GLU A 4 20.82 16.04 -1.25
C GLU A 4 20.75 15.10 -0.03
N ASN A 5 19.59 15.01 0.61
CA ASN A 5 19.33 14.16 1.77
C ASN A 5 18.55 12.88 1.41
N SER A 6 18.56 12.46 0.14
CA SER A 6 17.88 11.25 -0.35
C SER A 6 16.34 11.23 -0.22
N TYR A 7 15.70 12.38 -0.07
CA TYR A 7 14.24 12.49 -0.15
C TYR A 7 13.79 12.69 -1.59
N GLN A 8 12.70 12.01 -1.99
CA GLN A 8 12.08 12.16 -3.31
C GLN A 8 10.71 12.80 -3.18
N ILE A 9 10.42 13.79 -4.03
CA ILE A 9 9.11 14.44 -4.08
C ILE A 9 8.22 13.65 -5.05
N GLU A 10 7.19 12.98 -4.51
CA GLU A 10 6.27 12.16 -5.30
C GLU A 10 5.28 13.01 -6.13
N VAL A 11 4.84 14.15 -5.56
CA VAL A 11 3.85 15.03 -6.17
C VAL A 11 4.10 16.47 -5.75
N THR A 12 3.93 17.39 -6.70
CA THR A 12 3.83 18.82 -6.44
C THR A 12 2.54 19.32 -7.08
N GLN A 13 1.73 20.07 -6.33
CA GLN A 13 0.50 20.68 -6.83
C GLN A 13 0.46 22.16 -6.50
N ASN A 14 -0.05 22.95 -7.44
CA ASN A 14 -0.36 24.36 -7.24
C ASN A 14 -1.89 24.52 -7.17
N ILE A 15 -2.37 25.20 -6.13
CA ILE A 15 -3.78 25.19 -5.70
C ILE A 15 -4.59 26.37 -6.28
N ALA A 16 -3.97 27.25 -7.09
CA ALA A 16 -4.53 28.54 -7.50
C ALA A 16 -6.00 28.53 -7.98
N ASP A 17 -6.46 27.51 -8.71
CA ASP A 17 -7.84 27.48 -9.25
C ASP A 17 -8.64 26.17 -9.00
N GLU A 18 -8.00 25.01 -8.78
CA GLU A 18 -8.67 23.69 -8.74
C GLU A 18 -8.40 22.89 -7.46
N LEU A 19 -8.68 23.47 -6.28
CA LEU A 19 -8.42 22.86 -4.97
C LEU A 19 -8.89 21.40 -4.85
N LYS A 20 -10.14 21.13 -5.28
CA LYS A 20 -10.78 19.81 -5.12
C LYS A 20 -10.08 18.72 -5.94
N ASP A 21 -9.65 19.06 -7.15
CA ASP A 21 -8.98 18.12 -8.05
C ASP A 21 -7.52 17.90 -7.64
N GLN A 22 -6.84 18.94 -7.17
CA GLN A 22 -5.48 18.78 -6.66
C GLN A 22 -5.42 17.91 -5.40
N LEU A 23 -6.32 18.12 -4.44
CA LEU A 23 -6.44 17.25 -3.27
C LEU A 23 -6.86 15.82 -3.65
N LYS A 24 -7.73 15.68 -4.66
CA LYS A 24 -8.10 14.35 -5.18
C LYS A 24 -6.88 13.60 -5.75
N ARG A 25 -6.02 14.27 -6.51
CA ARG A 25 -4.78 13.67 -7.05
C ARG A 25 -3.81 13.24 -5.94
N LEU A 26 -3.69 14.03 -4.87
CA LEU A 26 -2.87 13.68 -3.71
C LEU A 26 -3.41 12.42 -3.02
N HIS A 27 -4.72 12.34 -2.84
CA HIS A 27 -5.39 11.19 -2.24
C HIS A 27 -5.25 9.91 -3.10
N GLU A 28 -5.45 10.02 -4.41
CA GLU A 28 -5.33 8.90 -5.36
C GLU A 28 -3.90 8.32 -5.43
N LYS A 29 -2.89 9.14 -5.13
CA LYS A 29 -1.48 8.73 -5.06
C LYS A 29 -1.06 8.17 -3.70
N ASP A 30 -1.96 8.02 -2.73
CA ASP A 30 -1.66 7.54 -1.36
C ASP A 30 -0.53 8.36 -0.68
N VAL A 31 -0.52 9.68 -0.89
CA VAL A 31 0.45 10.58 -0.23
C VAL A 31 0.01 10.83 1.20
N ARG A 32 0.88 10.50 2.16
CA ARG A 32 0.57 10.59 3.60
C ARG A 32 1.28 11.73 4.33
N VAL A 33 2.41 12.22 3.82
CA VAL A 33 3.13 13.38 4.38
C VAL A 33 3.00 14.55 3.41
N ILE A 34 2.43 15.66 3.89
CA ILE A 34 2.06 16.80 3.04
C ILE A 34 2.74 18.07 3.58
N LEU A 35 3.52 18.70 2.71
CA LEU A 35 4.14 20.00 2.97
C LEU A 35 3.29 21.10 2.32
N GLY A 36 2.70 21.96 3.14
CA GLY A 36 1.83 23.05 2.70
C GLY A 36 2.48 24.42 2.83
N TYR A 37 2.42 25.20 1.76
CA TYR A 37 2.77 26.62 1.77
C TYR A 37 1.62 27.41 1.15
N PHE A 38 0.86 28.08 1.98
CA PHE A 38 -0.31 28.85 1.59
C PHE A 38 -0.63 29.91 2.65
N ASP A 39 -1.41 30.91 2.28
CA ASP A 39 -1.88 31.93 3.21
C ASP A 39 -3.02 31.42 4.12
N GLU A 40 -3.39 32.24 5.11
CA GLU A 40 -4.42 31.93 6.09
C GLU A 40 -5.81 31.68 5.46
N HIS A 41 -6.10 32.38 4.36
CA HIS A 41 -7.36 32.25 3.64
C HIS A 41 -7.45 30.88 2.95
N TRP A 42 -6.41 30.49 2.22
CA TRP A 42 -6.32 29.18 1.58
C TRP A 42 -6.19 28.04 2.59
N ALA A 43 -5.53 28.26 3.73
CA ALA A 43 -5.42 27.26 4.79
C ALA A 43 -6.79 26.74 5.22
N ARG A 44 -7.74 27.63 5.52
CA ARG A 44 -9.10 27.24 5.94
C ARG A 44 -9.83 26.43 4.86
N ARG A 45 -9.73 26.86 3.59
CA ARG A 45 -10.34 26.14 2.46
C ARG A 45 -9.72 24.77 2.23
N ILE A 46 -8.40 24.66 2.31
CA ILE A 46 -7.65 23.41 2.14
C ILE A 46 -8.01 22.43 3.26
N PHE A 47 -8.01 22.85 4.52
CA PHE A 47 -8.35 21.98 5.64
C PHE A 47 -9.83 21.58 5.65
N CYS A 48 -10.73 22.45 5.22
CA CYS A 48 -12.14 22.09 4.96
C CYS A 48 -12.25 20.96 3.92
N GLU A 49 -11.57 21.08 2.78
CA GLU A 49 -11.61 20.05 1.75
C GLU A 49 -10.84 18.77 2.15
N ALA A 50 -9.77 18.90 2.93
CA ALA A 50 -9.05 17.77 3.52
C ALA A 50 -9.94 16.98 4.49
N TYR A 51 -10.74 17.66 5.32
CA TYR A 51 -11.74 17.03 6.18
C TYR A 51 -12.74 16.22 5.35
N ARG A 52 -13.33 16.84 4.31
CA ARG A 52 -14.30 16.18 3.41
C ARG A 52 -13.75 14.94 2.71
N LYS A 53 -12.45 14.92 2.43
CA LYS A 53 -11.75 13.78 1.79
C LYS A 53 -11.16 12.79 2.79
N GLY A 54 -11.27 13.02 4.10
CA GLY A 54 -10.68 12.15 5.12
C GLY A 54 -9.14 12.17 5.14
N MET A 55 -8.52 13.27 4.69
CA MET A 55 -7.05 13.45 4.65
C MET A 55 -6.52 13.99 5.99
N TYR A 56 -6.90 13.35 7.09
CA TYR A 56 -6.50 13.74 8.46
C TYR A 56 -6.39 12.51 9.38
N GLY A 57 -5.98 12.71 10.62
CA GLY A 57 -5.88 11.66 11.64
C GLY A 57 -4.62 10.80 11.51
N LYS A 58 -4.66 9.56 12.01
CA LYS A 58 -3.45 8.72 12.21
C LYS A 58 -2.64 8.38 10.95
N ASN A 59 -3.21 8.56 9.76
CA ASN A 59 -2.60 8.16 8.49
C ASN A 59 -1.97 9.31 7.71
N TYR A 60 -2.18 10.56 8.14
CA TYR A 60 -1.74 11.76 7.43
C TYR A 60 -0.96 12.68 8.36
N GLN A 61 0.12 13.28 7.87
CA GLN A 61 0.84 14.35 8.54
C GLN A 61 0.88 15.60 7.67
N TRP A 62 0.32 16.69 8.19
CA TRP A 62 0.41 18.01 7.60
C TRP A 62 1.53 18.81 8.26
N ILE A 63 2.41 19.38 7.45
CA ILE A 63 3.43 20.33 7.87
C ILE A 63 3.22 21.62 7.07
N ILE A 64 2.85 22.69 7.76
CA ILE A 64 2.50 23.97 7.12
C ILE A 64 3.32 25.13 7.69
N THR A 65 3.35 26.25 6.98
CA THR A 65 3.81 27.51 7.56
C THR A 65 2.73 28.13 8.44
N GLY A 66 2.98 28.23 9.74
CA GLY A 66 2.04 28.74 10.74
C GLY A 66 2.18 30.23 11.04
N MET A 67 2.55 31.04 10.05
CA MET A 67 2.68 32.50 10.21
C MET A 67 1.32 33.21 10.16
N TYR A 68 0.33 32.68 10.88
CA TYR A 68 -1.06 33.14 10.86
C TYR A 68 -1.42 33.91 12.14
N ARG A 69 -2.63 34.49 12.16
CA ARG A 69 -3.19 35.12 13.37
C ARG A 69 -3.55 34.08 14.42
N GLU A 70 -3.64 34.51 15.68
CA GLU A 70 -4.17 33.64 16.74
C GLU A 70 -5.60 33.21 16.40
N GLU A 71 -5.91 31.93 16.65
CA GLU A 71 -7.24 31.34 16.39
C GLU A 71 -7.75 31.52 14.94
N TRP A 72 -6.84 31.57 13.96
CA TRP A 72 -7.18 31.77 12.55
C TRP A 72 -8.20 30.77 12.00
N TRP A 73 -8.25 29.55 12.51
CA TRP A 73 -9.22 28.51 12.14
C TRP A 73 -10.65 28.83 12.59
N ALA A 74 -10.81 29.65 13.64
CA ALA A 74 -12.10 30.07 14.18
C ALA A 74 -12.60 31.39 13.59
N LEU A 75 -11.78 32.08 12.79
CA LEU A 75 -12.18 33.32 12.12
C LEU A 75 -13.36 33.03 11.18
N ARG A 76 -14.52 33.57 11.57
CA ARG A 76 -15.69 33.61 10.69
C ARG A 76 -15.36 34.59 9.57
N GLY A 77 -15.66 34.23 8.34
CA GLY A 77 -15.59 35.13 7.20
C GLY A 77 -16.64 36.24 7.33
N THR A 78 -16.48 37.13 8.29
CA THR A 78 -17.06 38.46 8.26
C THR A 78 -15.98 39.33 7.64
N GLY A 79 -16.22 39.86 6.44
CA GLY A 79 -15.38 40.92 5.91
C GLY A 79 -15.30 42.02 6.95
N GLU A 80 -14.15 42.16 7.61
CA GLU A 80 -13.92 43.24 8.55
C GLU A 80 -13.49 44.49 7.78
N GLU A 81 -14.33 45.52 7.91
CA GLU A 81 -13.94 46.89 8.27
C GLU A 81 -12.86 47.58 7.41
N ASP A 82 -13.03 47.57 6.09
CA ASP A 82 -12.56 48.68 5.24
C ASP A 82 -13.78 49.34 4.60
N GLU A 83 -14.15 50.56 5.04
CA GLU A 83 -15.31 51.31 4.51
C GLU A 83 -15.19 51.65 3.01
N ASP A 84 -14.05 51.42 2.37
CA ASP A 84 -13.81 51.66 0.94
C ASP A 84 -13.48 50.41 0.10
N ALA A 85 -13.42 49.21 0.70
CA ALA A 85 -13.15 47.97 -0.03
C ALA A 85 -14.47 47.22 -0.33
N LYS A 86 -14.91 47.23 -1.59
CA LYS A 86 -16.07 46.44 -2.03
C LYS A 86 -15.92 44.97 -1.59
N PRO A 87 -16.94 44.36 -0.98
CA PRO A 87 -16.88 42.97 -0.54
C PRO A 87 -16.72 42.06 -1.76
N ILE A 88 -15.71 41.18 -1.73
CA ILE A 88 -15.65 40.04 -2.63
C ILE A 88 -16.67 39.02 -2.12
N VAL A 89 -17.92 39.19 -2.56
CA VAL A 89 -18.98 38.21 -2.38
C VAL A 89 -18.74 37.12 -3.42
N PHE A 90 -18.34 35.93 -2.99
CA PHE A 90 -18.38 34.75 -3.85
C PHE A 90 -19.84 34.28 -3.91
N GLU A 91 -20.44 34.25 -5.11
CA GLU A 91 -21.87 34.02 -5.34
C GLU A 91 -22.41 32.65 -4.86
N ASP A 92 -21.54 31.76 -4.37
CA ASP A 92 -21.88 30.41 -3.89
C ASP A 92 -21.78 30.24 -2.35
N GLU A 93 -21.57 31.28 -1.54
CA GLU A 93 -21.41 31.13 -0.08
C GLU A 93 -22.74 31.16 0.73
N PRO A 94 -23.09 30.09 1.48
CA PRO A 94 -24.20 30.12 2.43
C PRO A 94 -23.86 30.97 3.65
N ARG A 95 -24.84 31.76 4.11
CA ARG A 95 -24.75 32.74 5.23
C ARG A 95 -24.40 32.20 6.62
N GLU A 96 -24.13 30.90 6.79
CA GLU A 96 -23.91 30.28 8.11
C GLU A 96 -22.54 29.59 8.30
N SER A 97 -21.59 29.73 7.36
CA SER A 97 -20.26 29.10 7.52
C SER A 97 -19.14 30.12 7.43
N GLY A 98 -18.24 30.12 8.41
CA GLY A 98 -17.02 30.91 8.37
C GLY A 98 -16.15 30.53 7.16
N GLY A 99 -16.17 31.36 6.12
CA GLY A 99 -15.12 31.46 5.08
C GLY A 99 -14.81 30.23 4.21
N GLY A 100 -15.63 29.17 4.22
CA GLY A 100 -15.35 28.00 3.39
C GLY A 100 -16.40 26.88 3.38
N GLY A 101 -17.61 27.11 3.91
CA GLY A 101 -18.65 26.06 3.95
C GLY A 101 -18.34 24.87 4.86
N CYS A 102 -17.44 25.00 5.83
CA CYS A 102 -17.18 24.02 6.90
C CYS A 102 -17.52 24.62 8.27
N ALA A 103 -17.88 23.75 9.22
CA ALA A 103 -17.93 24.14 10.63
C ALA A 103 -16.50 24.31 11.18
N VAL A 104 -16.34 25.11 12.22
CA VAL A 104 -15.03 25.34 12.85
C VAL A 104 -14.51 24.02 13.45
N GLU A 105 -15.40 23.21 13.98
CA GLU A 105 -15.13 21.89 14.55
C GLU A 105 -14.54 20.92 13.52
N ASP A 106 -14.99 21.00 12.26
CA ASP A 106 -14.48 20.17 11.17
C ASP A 106 -13.03 20.55 10.82
N ILE A 107 -12.76 21.85 10.76
CA ILE A 107 -11.41 22.39 10.50
C ILE A 107 -10.48 22.00 11.66
N MET A 108 -10.93 22.17 12.91
CA MET A 108 -10.18 21.73 14.10
C MET A 108 -9.87 20.22 14.04
N THR A 109 -10.83 19.41 13.62
CA THR A 109 -10.65 17.96 13.48
C THR A 109 -9.59 17.62 12.42
N ALA A 110 -9.57 18.34 11.29
CA ALA A 110 -8.56 18.15 10.26
C ALA A 110 -7.17 18.71 10.63
N LEU A 111 -7.13 19.73 11.48
CA LEU A 111 -5.89 20.33 11.98
C LEU A 111 -5.24 19.52 13.09
N GLU A 112 -5.96 18.63 13.78
CA GLU A 112 -5.43 17.86 14.89
C GLU A 112 -4.13 17.11 14.53
N GLY A 113 -3.05 17.40 15.26
CA GLY A 113 -1.72 16.86 15.01
C GLY A 113 -0.91 17.55 13.91
N CYS A 114 -1.45 18.57 13.23
CA CYS A 114 -0.74 19.36 12.22
C CYS A 114 0.45 20.10 12.86
N ILE A 115 1.62 19.98 12.23
CA ILE A 115 2.85 20.67 12.64
C ILE A 115 2.95 21.97 11.84
N MET A 116 3.26 23.06 12.54
CA MET A 116 3.37 24.38 11.94
C MET A 116 4.73 24.97 12.26
N THR A 117 5.38 25.53 11.24
CA THR A 117 6.64 26.26 11.39
C THR A 117 6.35 27.75 11.46
N ASP A 118 6.94 28.43 12.45
CA ASP A 118 6.76 29.85 12.66
C ASP A 118 8.08 30.52 13.08
N LEU A 119 8.13 31.85 13.06
CA LEU A 119 9.23 32.62 13.63
C LEU A 119 9.06 32.71 15.15
N LEU A 120 10.15 32.47 15.90
CA LEU A 120 10.14 32.62 17.35
C LEU A 120 10.11 34.12 17.73
N PRO A 121 9.03 34.65 18.35
CA PRO A 121 8.90 36.08 18.61
C PRO A 121 9.88 36.62 19.66
N LEU A 122 10.19 35.81 20.68
CA LEU A 122 11.13 36.11 21.76
C LEU A 122 11.96 34.88 22.09
N SER A 123 13.24 35.08 22.38
CA SER A 123 14.14 33.98 22.72
C SER A 123 13.76 33.31 24.04
N SER A 124 14.13 32.04 24.19
CA SER A 124 14.01 31.26 25.42
C SER A 124 15.26 31.35 26.32
N SER A 125 16.26 32.15 25.92
CA SER A 125 17.52 32.32 26.65
C SER A 125 17.33 33.07 27.98
N LEU A 126 18.12 32.69 29.00
CA LEU A 126 18.20 33.40 30.28
C LEU A 126 19.32 34.46 30.31
N GLU A 127 20.04 34.62 29.19
CA GLU A 127 21.12 35.60 29.09
C GLU A 127 20.58 37.04 29.06
N ARG A 128 21.34 37.97 29.67
CA ARG A 128 21.00 39.39 29.60
C ARG A 128 21.32 39.91 28.19
N THR A 129 20.35 40.62 27.62
CA THR A 129 20.48 41.23 26.29
C THR A 129 21.40 42.45 26.32
N VAL A 130 21.73 43.01 25.14
CA VAL A 130 22.56 44.22 24.99
C VAL A 130 22.03 45.44 25.76
N SER A 131 20.72 45.51 25.99
CA SER A 131 20.10 46.58 26.79
C SER A 131 20.26 46.39 28.30
N GLY A 132 20.87 45.28 28.72
CA GLY A 132 21.00 44.86 30.12
C GLY A 132 19.74 44.23 30.71
N LYS A 133 18.66 44.09 29.93
CA LYS A 133 17.37 43.52 30.38
C LYS A 133 17.28 42.02 30.09
N ASN A 134 16.53 41.31 30.94
CA ASN A 134 16.09 39.94 30.65
C ASN A 134 14.84 39.95 29.74
N ILE A 135 14.56 38.83 29.08
CA ILE A 135 13.46 38.72 28.09
C ILE A 135 12.10 38.93 28.77
N SER A 136 11.87 38.35 29.95
CA SER A 136 10.64 38.55 30.70
C SER A 136 10.48 39.97 31.25
N GLU A 137 11.58 40.71 31.45
CA GLU A 137 11.53 42.12 31.84
C GLU A 137 11.11 42.98 30.66
N TYR A 138 11.70 42.73 29.48
CA TYR A 138 11.33 43.37 28.23
C TYR A 138 9.86 43.11 27.86
N GLU A 139 9.39 41.86 27.96
CA GLU A 139 8.02 41.47 27.65
C GLU A 139 7.02 42.23 28.55
N ARG A 140 7.28 42.28 29.86
CA ARG A 140 6.44 43.03 30.80
C ARG A 140 6.39 44.53 30.49
N GLU A 141 7.52 45.11 30.09
CA GLU A 141 7.58 46.52 29.71
C GLU A 141 6.80 46.79 28.42
N TYR A 142 6.97 45.94 27.41
CA TYR A 142 6.19 45.99 26.18
C TYR A 142 4.68 45.86 26.47
N ASP A 143 4.29 44.90 27.30
CA ASP A 143 2.90 44.68 27.71
C ASP A 143 2.29 45.89 28.42
N SER A 144 3.09 46.60 29.23
CA SER A 144 2.64 47.82 29.91
C SER A 144 2.41 49.01 28.96
N MET A 145 3.06 49.01 27.78
CA MET A 145 3.02 50.12 26.83
C MET A 145 2.09 49.86 25.64
N ARG A 146 1.87 48.59 25.26
CA ARG A 146 1.20 48.18 24.01
C ARG A 146 -0.32 48.40 23.96
N ARG A 147 -0.93 48.92 25.04
CA ARG A 147 -2.38 49.05 25.18
C ARG A 147 -3.07 47.71 24.83
N SER A 148 -3.92 47.66 23.80
CA SER A 148 -4.66 46.45 23.38
C SER A 148 -4.01 45.70 22.22
N GLU A 149 -3.03 46.26 21.52
CA GLU A 149 -2.51 45.70 20.28
C GLU A 149 -1.27 44.84 20.53
N TYR A 150 -1.34 43.57 20.16
CA TYR A 150 -0.17 42.69 20.11
C TYR A 150 0.42 42.66 18.71
N SER A 151 1.73 42.86 18.61
CA SER A 151 2.47 42.62 17.37
C SER A 151 3.56 41.60 17.65
N ARG A 152 3.50 40.47 16.95
CA ARG A 152 4.54 39.42 16.97
C ARG A 152 5.93 39.90 16.51
N PHE A 153 6.01 41.06 15.83
CA PHE A 153 7.25 41.60 15.29
C PHE A 153 7.93 42.64 16.21
N HIS A 154 7.38 42.86 17.42
CA HIS A 154 7.91 43.84 18.36
C HIS A 154 9.37 43.60 18.74
N GLY A 155 9.75 42.36 19.05
CA GLY A 155 11.14 41.99 19.39
C GLY A 155 12.11 42.21 18.24
N TYR A 156 11.72 41.84 17.02
CA TYR A 156 12.55 42.07 15.82
C TYR A 156 12.78 43.55 15.54
N THR A 157 11.75 44.38 15.77
CA THR A 157 11.87 45.84 15.62
C THR A 157 12.81 46.42 16.67
N TYR A 158 12.69 45.97 17.91
CA TYR A 158 13.57 46.39 19.02
C TYR A 158 15.03 46.07 18.73
N ASP A 159 15.32 44.83 18.31
CA ASP A 159 16.67 44.41 17.95
C ASP A 159 17.19 45.13 16.70
N GLY A 160 16.33 45.45 15.74
CA GLY A 160 16.68 46.25 14.56
C GLY A 160 17.20 47.64 14.91
N VAL A 161 16.58 48.31 15.89
CA VAL A 161 17.05 49.63 16.37
C VAL A 161 18.41 49.52 17.06
N TRP A 162 18.62 48.48 17.86
CA TRP A 162 19.93 48.20 18.46
C TRP A 162 21.01 47.90 17.42
N ALA A 163 20.70 47.10 16.40
CA ALA A 163 21.62 46.80 15.32
C ALA A 163 22.04 48.08 14.57
N MET A 164 21.10 48.97 14.28
CA MET A 164 21.40 50.28 13.66
C MET A 164 22.32 51.12 14.55
N ALA A 165 22.03 51.23 15.85
CA ALA A 165 22.85 52.02 16.78
C ALA A 165 24.29 51.48 16.89
N LEU A 166 24.44 50.16 17.01
CA LEU A 166 25.74 49.49 17.09
C LEU A 166 26.53 49.61 15.78
N ALA A 167 25.85 49.54 14.62
CA ALA A 167 26.49 49.75 13.33
C ALA A 167 27.03 51.17 13.19
N ILE A 168 26.25 52.19 13.59
CA ILE A 168 26.71 53.60 13.59
C ILE A 168 27.92 53.77 14.52
N GLN A 169 27.90 53.14 15.70
CA GLN A 169 29.04 53.15 16.61
C GLN A 169 30.29 52.50 15.99
N ALA A 170 30.12 51.35 15.32
CA ALA A 170 31.21 50.67 14.63
C ALA A 170 31.80 51.51 13.49
N VAL A 171 30.96 52.20 12.70
CA VAL A 171 31.43 53.17 11.69
C VAL A 171 32.22 54.29 12.35
N GLY A 172 31.76 54.83 13.49
CA GLY A 172 32.50 55.84 14.25
C GLY A 172 33.91 55.36 14.65
N HIS A 173 34.03 54.13 15.14
CA HIS A 173 35.33 53.52 15.47
C HIS A 173 36.22 53.31 14.23
N GLN A 174 35.64 52.88 13.11
CA GLN A 174 36.37 52.71 11.85
C GLN A 174 36.86 54.06 11.30
N LEU A 175 36.01 55.10 11.33
CA LEU A 175 36.38 56.47 10.95
C LEU A 175 37.50 57.01 11.82
N HIS A 176 37.49 56.77 13.14
CA HIS A 176 38.59 57.18 14.02
C HIS A 176 39.94 56.56 13.58
N ARG A 177 39.94 55.28 13.18
CA ARG A 177 41.14 54.60 12.66
C ARG A 177 41.59 55.19 11.31
N ILE A 178 40.65 55.45 10.40
CA ILE A 178 40.92 56.05 9.08
C ILE A 178 41.46 57.48 9.24
N ASN A 179 40.86 58.27 10.12
CA ASN A 179 41.28 59.64 10.44
C ASN A 179 42.72 59.66 10.99
N HIS A 180 43.06 58.72 11.87
CA HIS A 180 44.42 58.60 12.39
C HIS A 180 45.45 58.23 11.28
N GLN A 181 45.08 57.38 10.33
CA GLN A 181 45.96 56.96 9.23
C GLN A 181 46.12 58.05 8.14
N ASN A 182 45.02 58.69 7.74
CA ASN A 182 44.97 59.62 6.61
C ASN A 182 45.04 61.09 7.01
N ARG A 183 45.16 61.41 8.32
CA ARG A 183 45.10 62.77 8.87
C ARG A 183 43.85 63.55 8.42
N THR A 184 42.70 62.86 8.40
CA THR A 184 41.40 63.45 8.08
C THR A 184 40.57 63.66 9.36
N ASN A 185 39.55 64.50 9.29
CA ASN A 185 38.59 64.75 10.38
C ASN A 185 37.16 64.36 9.96
N LEU A 186 37.00 63.19 9.32
CA LEU A 186 35.69 62.70 8.88
C LEU A 186 34.88 62.22 10.08
N THR A 187 33.65 62.68 10.17
CA THR A 187 32.68 62.25 11.18
C THR A 187 31.48 61.60 10.51
N VAL A 188 30.64 60.91 11.29
CA VAL A 188 29.40 60.32 10.78
C VAL A 188 28.44 61.40 10.23
N GLN A 189 28.57 62.66 10.68
CA GLN A 189 27.76 63.79 10.19
C GLN A 189 28.10 64.19 8.76
N ASP A 190 29.29 63.83 8.26
CA ASP A 190 29.75 64.12 6.89
C ASP A 190 29.21 63.11 5.86
N PHE A 191 28.15 62.40 6.22
CA PHE A 191 27.49 61.40 5.37
C PHE A 191 26.95 62.04 4.08
N THR A 192 27.14 61.35 2.96
CA THR A 192 26.63 61.75 1.65
C THR A 192 25.98 60.58 0.94
N TYR A 193 24.79 60.80 0.37
CA TYR A 193 24.10 59.82 -0.47
C TYR A 193 24.91 59.52 -1.74
N ARG A 194 24.75 58.31 -2.28
CA ARG A 194 25.39 57.85 -3.53
C ARG A 194 26.93 57.88 -3.50
N ASN A 195 27.51 57.70 -2.32
CA ASN A 195 28.96 57.59 -2.14
C ASN A 195 29.33 56.14 -1.80
N PRO A 196 30.08 55.43 -2.67
CA PRO A 196 30.41 54.02 -2.47
C PRO A 196 31.27 53.78 -1.23
N LYS A 197 32.02 54.78 -0.75
CA LYS A 197 32.80 54.66 0.49
C LYS A 197 31.91 54.55 1.72
N TRP A 198 30.81 55.32 1.76
CA TRP A 198 29.86 55.25 2.87
C TRP A 198 29.09 53.93 2.84
N GLU A 199 28.71 53.47 1.65
CA GLU A 199 28.10 52.14 1.46
C GLU A 199 29.03 51.02 1.99
N GLU A 200 30.31 51.02 1.59
CA GLU A 200 31.27 50.01 2.06
C GLU A 200 31.46 50.07 3.59
N LEU A 201 31.59 51.27 4.16
CA LEU A 201 31.72 51.44 5.61
C LEU A 201 30.51 50.89 6.38
N PHE A 202 29.29 51.22 5.96
CA PHE A 202 28.09 50.77 6.65
C PHE A 202 27.82 49.27 6.45
N THR A 203 28.02 48.73 5.24
CA THR A 203 27.88 47.30 4.97
C THR A 203 28.88 46.49 5.78
N LYS A 204 30.14 46.95 5.84
CA LYS A 204 31.16 46.31 6.66
C LYS A 204 30.82 46.40 8.15
N ALA A 205 30.41 47.58 8.63
CA ALA A 205 30.01 47.74 10.02
C ALA A 205 28.85 46.81 10.39
N LEU A 206 27.80 46.70 9.56
CA LEU A 206 26.68 45.79 9.77
C LEU A 206 27.12 44.32 9.82
N SER A 207 28.06 43.91 8.95
CA SER A 207 28.59 42.53 8.98
C SER A 207 29.39 42.21 10.24
N GLU A 208 29.96 43.22 10.90
CA GLU A 208 30.72 43.08 12.15
C GLU A 208 29.83 43.17 13.40
N VAL A 209 28.59 43.64 13.27
CA VAL A 209 27.65 43.75 14.41
C VAL A 209 27.24 42.35 14.87
N LYS A 210 27.56 42.07 16.14
CA LYS A 210 27.13 40.87 16.85
C LYS A 210 26.74 41.22 18.28
N PHE A 211 25.51 40.86 18.68
CA PHE A 211 25.04 41.07 20.05
C PHE A 211 23.90 40.10 20.40
N GLU A 212 23.63 39.95 21.70
CA GLU A 212 22.46 39.22 22.19
C GLU A 212 21.26 40.17 22.29
N GLY A 213 20.26 39.93 21.45
CA GLY A 213 18.99 40.67 21.40
C GLY A 213 17.85 39.94 22.13
N VAL A 214 16.66 40.54 22.13
CA VAL A 214 15.47 39.91 22.75
C VAL A 214 14.94 38.73 21.93
N THR A 215 15.26 38.69 20.63
CA THR A 215 14.96 37.57 19.72
C THR A 215 16.09 36.54 19.64
N GLY A 216 17.13 36.66 20.48
CA GLY A 216 18.32 35.80 20.49
C GLY A 216 19.54 36.49 19.86
N PRO A 217 20.57 35.72 19.47
CA PRO A 217 21.76 36.29 18.87
C PRO A 217 21.39 37.01 17.57
N VAL A 218 21.94 38.21 17.41
CA VAL A 218 21.80 39.01 16.19
C VAL A 218 23.18 39.03 15.54
N GLN A 219 23.27 38.39 14.38
CA GLN A 219 24.46 38.38 13.53
C GLN A 219 23.98 38.26 12.09
N PHE A 220 24.63 38.98 11.17
CA PHE A 220 24.32 38.92 9.75
C PHE A 220 25.34 38.03 9.02
N SER A 221 24.83 37.13 8.21
CA SER A 221 25.61 36.26 7.33
C SER A 221 26.13 37.04 6.11
N SER A 222 27.04 36.44 5.35
CA SER A 222 27.69 37.08 4.18
C SER A 222 26.71 37.48 3.07
N ASP A 223 25.51 36.90 3.08
CA ASP A 223 24.39 37.20 2.19
C ASP A 223 23.43 38.26 2.76
N ASN A 224 23.80 38.91 3.87
CA ASN A 224 23.01 39.87 4.63
C ASN A 224 21.72 39.30 5.22
N THR A 225 21.62 37.98 5.37
CA THR A 225 20.51 37.34 6.09
C THR A 225 20.86 37.17 7.57
N ARG A 226 19.83 37.00 8.40
CA ARG A 226 19.99 36.68 9.82
C ARG A 226 19.46 35.27 10.04
N ASP A 227 20.34 34.38 10.47
CA ASP A 227 19.93 33.09 11.01
C ASP A 227 19.15 33.32 12.30
N GLY A 228 18.05 32.61 12.49
CA GLY A 228 17.13 32.82 13.60
C GLY A 228 16.63 31.51 14.17
N TYR A 229 15.81 31.63 15.20
CA TYR A 229 15.10 30.50 15.76
C TYR A 229 13.78 30.28 15.02
N ILE A 230 13.53 29.04 14.62
CA ILE A 230 12.24 28.60 14.08
C ILE A 230 11.45 27.95 15.21
N LEU A 231 10.26 28.45 15.45
CA LEU A 231 9.30 27.90 16.39
C LEU A 231 8.54 26.75 15.71
N LEU A 232 8.47 25.61 16.37
CA LEU A 232 7.62 24.50 15.97
C LEU A 232 6.39 24.47 16.87
N LYS A 233 5.22 24.54 16.27
CA LYS A 233 3.92 24.40 16.94
C LYS A 233 3.23 23.14 16.44
N GLN A 234 2.35 22.59 17.27
CA GLN A 234 1.40 21.57 16.88
C GLN A 234 0.01 21.96 17.34
N PHE A 235 -0.99 21.69 16.51
CA PHE A 235 -2.39 21.82 16.93
C PHE A 235 -2.79 20.61 17.79
N GLN A 236 -3.13 20.85 19.05
CA GLN A 236 -3.48 19.81 20.02
C GLN A 236 -4.72 20.23 20.81
N GLY A 237 -5.82 19.49 20.66
CA GLY A 237 -7.02 19.69 21.47
C GLY A 237 -7.64 21.09 21.33
N GLY A 238 -7.66 21.63 20.11
CA GLY A 238 -8.29 22.91 19.79
C GLY A 238 -7.42 24.15 19.98
N ARG A 239 -6.11 24.00 20.25
CA ARG A 239 -5.15 25.11 20.41
C ARG A 239 -3.82 24.82 19.76
N GLU A 240 -3.11 25.87 19.35
CA GLU A 240 -1.70 25.77 18.95
C GLU A 240 -0.81 25.68 20.20
N VAL A 241 0.03 24.65 20.24
CA VAL A 241 0.96 24.39 21.35
C VAL A 241 2.38 24.35 20.81
N LYS A 242 3.31 25.05 21.47
CA LYS A 242 4.74 24.96 21.15
C LYS A 242 5.27 23.56 21.44
N ILE A 243 5.86 22.90 20.45
CA ILE A 243 6.46 21.55 20.57
C ILE A 243 7.99 21.55 20.50
N GLY A 244 8.61 22.63 19.99
CA GLY A 244 10.06 22.71 19.94
C GLY A 244 10.56 24.00 19.31
N GLU A 245 11.88 24.15 19.31
CA GLU A 245 12.61 25.24 18.66
C GLU A 245 13.71 24.65 17.79
N PHE A 246 13.96 25.24 16.63
CA PHE A 246 15.11 24.93 15.80
C PHE A 246 16.07 26.12 15.81
N ASP A 247 17.31 25.86 16.22
CA ASP A 247 18.39 26.84 16.27
C ASP A 247 19.08 26.90 14.90
N GLY A 248 18.80 27.96 14.13
CA GLY A 248 19.40 28.18 12.81
C GLY A 248 20.91 28.40 12.85
N PHE A 249 21.47 28.90 13.96
CA PHE A 249 22.91 29.14 14.09
C PHE A 249 23.69 27.84 14.34
N ARG A 250 23.15 26.98 15.21
CA ARG A 250 23.80 25.72 15.59
C ARG A 250 23.36 24.54 14.72
N ASN A 251 22.31 24.72 13.92
CA ASN A 251 21.64 23.67 13.14
C ASN A 251 21.17 22.52 14.05
N VAL A 252 20.55 22.86 15.19
CA VAL A 252 20.09 21.90 16.20
C VAL A 252 18.61 22.06 16.47
N LEU A 253 17.89 20.94 16.39
CA LEU A 253 16.48 20.84 16.76
C LEU A 253 16.31 20.50 18.25
N GLN A 254 15.67 21.39 18.99
CA GLN A 254 15.47 21.33 20.44
C GLN A 254 13.99 21.07 20.76
N MET A 255 13.63 19.79 20.86
CA MET A 255 12.27 19.36 21.22
C MET A 255 12.02 19.37 22.75
N ASP A 256 13.07 19.50 23.55
CA ASP A 256 13.01 19.61 25.01
C ASP A 256 12.43 20.95 25.49
N LYS A 257 12.46 21.98 24.63
CA LYS A 257 11.94 23.31 24.91
C LYS A 257 10.44 23.49 24.63
N GLY A 258 9.71 22.41 24.39
CA GLY A 258 8.28 22.42 24.07
C GLY A 258 7.50 21.28 24.72
N HIS A 259 6.20 21.27 24.45
CA HIS A 259 5.33 20.17 24.82
C HIS A 259 5.60 18.93 23.96
N PRO A 260 5.36 17.72 24.50
CA PRO A 260 5.54 16.50 23.72
C PRO A 260 4.61 16.49 22.50
N ILE A 261 5.12 15.93 21.40
CA ILE A 261 4.36 15.76 20.17
C ILE A 261 3.24 14.75 20.42
N TYR A 262 2.04 15.10 19.99
CA TYR A 262 0.87 14.24 20.02
C TYR A 262 0.65 13.62 18.64
N TRP A 263 0.54 12.29 18.60
CA TRP A 263 0.18 11.55 17.39
C TRP A 263 -1.20 10.92 17.59
N PRO A 264 -2.20 11.18 16.72
CA PRO A 264 -3.53 10.58 16.86
C PRO A 264 -3.53 9.05 16.91
N GLY A 265 -2.55 8.41 16.24
CA GLY A 265 -2.36 6.96 16.23
C GLY A 265 -1.38 6.42 17.28
N GLY A 266 -0.82 7.27 18.15
CA GLY A 266 0.28 6.93 19.07
C GLY A 266 1.66 7.04 18.44
N ASP A 267 1.80 6.60 17.18
CA ASP A 267 3.04 6.66 16.39
C ASP A 267 2.90 7.59 15.17
N PRO A 268 4.01 8.15 14.65
CA PRO A 268 4.01 8.94 13.43
C PRO A 268 3.60 8.10 12.20
N PRO A 269 2.86 8.69 11.24
CA PRO A 269 2.40 7.98 10.05
C PRO A 269 3.58 7.60 9.13
N LEU A 270 3.43 6.47 8.44
CA LEU A 270 4.34 6.06 7.37
C LEU A 270 4.10 6.89 6.10
N ASP A 271 5.12 6.99 5.25
CA ASP A 271 5.09 7.70 3.97
C ASP A 271 4.15 7.06 2.94
N ARG A 272 3.96 5.73 3.01
CA ARG A 272 3.11 4.94 2.11
C ARG A 272 2.53 3.72 2.80
N THR A 273 1.51 3.13 2.17
CA THR A 273 0.98 1.83 2.59
C THR A 273 2.03 0.71 2.41
N VAL A 274 2.24 -0.09 3.45
CA VAL A 274 3.14 -1.25 3.39
C VAL A 274 2.47 -2.36 2.57
N LYS A 275 3.15 -2.83 1.51
CA LYS A 275 2.65 -3.91 0.66
C LYS A 275 3.23 -5.24 1.10
N LEU A 276 2.37 -6.13 1.61
CA LEU A 276 2.76 -7.49 2.00
C LEU A 276 2.23 -8.50 0.98
N ILE A 277 3.13 -9.31 0.43
CA ILE A 277 2.76 -10.40 -0.48
C ILE A 277 2.61 -11.68 0.33
N GLU A 278 1.38 -12.15 0.52
CA GLU A 278 1.08 -13.34 1.32
C GLU A 278 0.79 -14.53 0.40
N LYS A 279 1.55 -15.62 0.54
CA LYS A 279 1.33 -16.85 -0.25
C LYS A 279 0.13 -17.60 0.30
N THR A 280 -0.90 -17.77 -0.53
CA THR A 280 -2.08 -18.56 -0.17
C THR A 280 -1.83 -20.04 -0.41
N SER A 281 -2.12 -20.89 0.59
CA SER A 281 -2.01 -22.35 0.50
C SER A 281 -3.29 -23.06 0.90
N VAL A 282 -3.41 -24.33 0.54
CA VAL A 282 -4.54 -25.18 0.97
C VAL A 282 -4.51 -25.38 2.48
N ASN A 283 -5.67 -25.29 3.14
CA ASN A 283 -5.78 -25.54 4.58
C ASN A 283 -5.34 -26.98 4.92
N ILE A 284 -4.31 -27.08 5.75
CA ILE A 284 -3.68 -28.35 6.14
C ILE A 284 -4.66 -29.32 6.81
N THR A 285 -5.67 -28.80 7.52
CA THR A 285 -6.68 -29.62 8.20
C THR A 285 -7.56 -30.35 7.20
N ILE A 286 -8.03 -29.66 6.15
CA ILE A 286 -8.85 -30.27 5.09
C ILE A 286 -8.02 -31.31 4.33
N TYR A 287 -6.77 -30.97 4.03
CA TYR A 287 -5.85 -31.89 3.37
C TYR A 287 -5.63 -33.17 4.19
N ALA A 288 -5.39 -33.05 5.50
CA ALA A 288 -5.20 -34.20 6.39
C ALA A 288 -6.43 -35.12 6.45
N ILE A 289 -7.65 -34.56 6.49
CA ILE A 289 -8.89 -35.34 6.47
C ILE A 289 -9.03 -36.11 5.15
N LEU A 290 -8.76 -35.46 4.01
CA LEU A 290 -8.87 -36.12 2.70
C LEU A 290 -7.82 -37.22 2.50
N VAL A 291 -6.58 -36.98 2.95
CA VAL A 291 -5.49 -37.97 2.86
C VAL A 291 -5.76 -39.19 3.75
N THR A 292 -6.30 -39.00 4.95
CA THR A 292 -6.65 -40.11 5.85
C THR A 292 -7.79 -40.98 5.28
N ILE A 293 -8.81 -40.37 4.67
CA ILE A 293 -9.88 -41.13 4.01
C ILE A 293 -9.34 -41.88 2.77
N ALA A 294 -8.50 -41.23 1.96
CA ALA A 294 -7.90 -41.86 0.78
C ALA A 294 -6.97 -43.03 1.16
N SER A 295 -6.17 -42.91 2.23
CA SER A 295 -5.28 -43.98 2.68
C SER A 295 -6.05 -45.18 3.24
N LEU A 296 -7.13 -44.96 4.00
CA LEU A 296 -8.05 -46.02 4.42
C LEU A 296 -8.67 -46.74 3.21
N GLY A 297 -9.05 -45.99 2.17
CA GLY A 297 -9.53 -46.55 0.90
C GLY A 297 -8.50 -47.47 0.22
N ILE A 298 -7.22 -47.06 0.18
CA ILE A 298 -6.12 -47.87 -0.37
C ILE A 298 -5.91 -49.16 0.43
N VAL A 299 -5.93 -49.07 1.77
CA VAL A 299 -5.78 -50.25 2.65
C VAL A 299 -6.92 -51.22 2.41
N MET A 300 -8.17 -50.74 2.39
CA MET A 300 -9.35 -51.56 2.13
C MET A 300 -9.30 -52.20 0.74
N ALA A 301 -8.96 -51.44 -0.30
CA ALA A 301 -8.81 -51.96 -1.66
C ALA A 301 -7.72 -53.04 -1.75
N SER A 302 -6.60 -52.87 -1.04
CA SER A 302 -5.52 -53.86 -0.98
C SER A 302 -5.95 -55.16 -0.31
N ILE A 303 -6.75 -55.07 0.76
CA ILE A 303 -7.35 -56.26 1.41
C ILE A 303 -8.29 -56.98 0.44
N PHE A 304 -9.16 -56.25 -0.28
CA PHE A 304 -10.05 -56.86 -1.27
C PHE A 304 -9.29 -57.49 -2.43
N LEU A 305 -8.19 -56.88 -2.89
CA LEU A 305 -7.32 -57.47 -3.90
C LEU A 305 -6.74 -58.80 -3.41
N ALA A 306 -6.22 -58.84 -2.18
CA ALA A 306 -5.66 -60.06 -1.58
C ALA A 306 -6.70 -61.18 -1.44
N ILE A 307 -7.92 -60.85 -0.98
CA ILE A 307 -9.03 -61.80 -0.88
C ILE A 307 -9.42 -62.33 -2.28
N ASN A 308 -9.51 -61.45 -3.28
CA ASN A 308 -9.89 -61.83 -4.64
C ASN A 308 -8.89 -62.82 -5.24
N ILE A 309 -7.59 -62.57 -5.05
CA ILE A 309 -6.51 -63.45 -5.51
C ILE A 309 -6.53 -64.79 -4.76
N LYS A 310 -6.65 -64.78 -3.42
CA LYS A 310 -6.60 -65.98 -2.58
C LYS A 310 -7.76 -66.93 -2.87
N TYR A 311 -8.98 -66.41 -3.00
CA TYR A 311 -10.19 -67.21 -3.19
C TYR A 311 -10.63 -67.33 -4.65
N ARG A 312 -9.74 -67.02 -5.62
CA ARG A 312 -10.06 -67.02 -7.06
C ARG A 312 -10.67 -68.31 -7.62
N ASN A 313 -10.39 -69.45 -6.99
CA ASN A 313 -10.86 -70.77 -7.42
C ASN A 313 -12.25 -71.13 -6.89
N GLN A 314 -12.81 -70.36 -5.95
CA GLN A 314 -14.15 -70.59 -5.42
C GLN A 314 -15.22 -70.29 -6.48
N ARG A 315 -16.26 -71.13 -6.55
CA ARG A 315 -17.28 -71.10 -7.62
C ARG A 315 -17.90 -69.71 -7.83
N TYR A 316 -18.24 -68.99 -6.75
CA TYR A 316 -18.83 -67.66 -6.82
C TYR A 316 -17.86 -66.59 -7.36
N ILE A 317 -16.62 -66.56 -6.87
CA ILE A 317 -15.61 -65.59 -7.31
C ILE A 317 -15.16 -65.88 -8.75
N LYS A 318 -15.06 -67.17 -9.12
CA LYS A 318 -14.74 -67.59 -10.47
C LYS A 318 -15.79 -67.13 -11.49
N MET A 319 -17.07 -67.12 -11.11
CA MET A 319 -18.16 -66.67 -11.98
C MET A 319 -18.15 -65.15 -12.21
N SER A 320 -17.57 -64.36 -11.30
CA SER A 320 -17.56 -62.90 -11.39
C SER A 320 -16.38 -62.30 -12.18
N SER A 321 -15.59 -63.14 -12.87
CA SER A 321 -14.38 -62.76 -13.64
C SER A 321 -13.28 -62.13 -12.76
N PRO A 322 -12.56 -62.93 -11.94
CA PRO A 322 -11.65 -62.44 -10.90
C PRO A 322 -10.51 -61.56 -11.47
N TYR A 323 -10.00 -61.91 -12.65
CA TYR A 323 -8.92 -61.15 -13.29
C TYR A 323 -9.32 -59.71 -13.67
N LEU A 324 -10.56 -59.47 -14.12
CA LEU A 324 -11.06 -58.11 -14.39
C LEU A 324 -11.32 -57.33 -13.11
N ASN A 325 -11.84 -58.01 -12.08
CA ASN A 325 -12.06 -57.37 -10.77
C ASN A 325 -10.73 -56.92 -10.15
N ASN A 326 -9.63 -57.68 -10.35
CA ASN A 326 -8.29 -57.25 -9.93
C ASN A 326 -7.85 -55.96 -10.63
N VAL A 327 -8.11 -55.82 -11.94
CA VAL A 327 -7.78 -54.57 -12.67
C VAL A 327 -8.61 -53.39 -12.18
N ILE A 328 -9.91 -53.60 -11.90
CA ILE A 328 -10.77 -52.56 -11.31
C ILE A 328 -10.19 -52.08 -9.99
N ILE A 329 -9.80 -53.01 -9.10
CA ILE A 329 -9.25 -52.66 -7.79
C ILE A 329 -7.92 -51.90 -7.93
N VAL A 330 -7.04 -52.30 -8.86
CA VAL A 330 -5.81 -51.56 -9.17
C VAL A 330 -6.13 -50.15 -9.67
N GLY A 331 -7.13 -49.99 -10.55
CA GLY A 331 -7.63 -48.69 -10.99
C GLY A 331 -8.09 -47.81 -9.81
N CYS A 332 -8.86 -48.37 -8.87
CA CYS A 332 -9.30 -47.67 -7.67
C CYS A 332 -8.11 -47.22 -6.78
N ILE A 333 -7.10 -48.08 -6.58
CA ILE A 333 -5.90 -47.72 -5.82
C ILE A 333 -5.20 -46.51 -6.45
N LEU A 334 -5.01 -46.51 -7.77
CA LEU A 334 -4.41 -45.37 -8.49
C LEU A 334 -5.26 -44.10 -8.33
N THR A 335 -6.59 -44.19 -8.41
CA THR A 335 -7.44 -43.01 -8.19
C THR A 335 -7.32 -42.45 -6.78
N TYR A 336 -7.23 -43.29 -5.73
CA TYR A 336 -6.98 -42.82 -4.37
C TYR A 336 -5.60 -42.17 -4.21
N SER A 337 -4.56 -42.72 -4.85
CA SER A 337 -3.22 -42.09 -4.87
C SER A 337 -3.23 -40.70 -5.53
N SER A 338 -4.09 -40.48 -6.54
CA SER A 338 -4.20 -39.16 -7.19
C SER A 338 -4.70 -38.07 -6.23
N VAL A 339 -5.61 -38.40 -5.31
CA VAL A 339 -6.15 -37.45 -4.30
C VAL A 339 -5.04 -36.94 -3.39
N ILE A 340 -4.09 -37.81 -3.02
CA ILE A 340 -2.93 -37.42 -2.22
C ILE A 340 -2.04 -36.45 -3.01
N LEU A 341 -1.76 -36.76 -4.28
CA LEU A 341 -0.95 -35.89 -5.15
C LEU A 341 -1.61 -34.53 -5.44
N LEU A 342 -2.94 -34.47 -5.48
CA LEU A 342 -3.72 -33.25 -5.72
C LEU A 342 -3.59 -32.21 -4.59
N GLY A 343 -3.37 -32.66 -3.35
CA GLY A 343 -3.27 -31.75 -2.19
C GLY A 343 -1.83 -31.38 -1.80
N LEU A 344 -0.82 -31.90 -2.48
CA LEU A 344 0.57 -31.47 -2.31
C LEU A 344 0.79 -30.09 -2.92
N ASP A 345 0.63 -29.05 -2.11
CA ASP A 345 0.87 -27.67 -2.48
C ASP A 345 2.36 -27.27 -2.28
N SER A 346 2.74 -26.13 -2.85
CA SER A 346 4.05 -25.48 -2.77
C SER A 346 4.53 -25.13 -1.36
N GLY A 347 3.66 -25.21 -0.34
CA GLY A 347 4.06 -25.11 1.07
C GLY A 347 4.59 -26.41 1.67
N LEU A 348 4.28 -27.57 1.08
CA LEU A 348 4.67 -28.90 1.55
C LEU A 348 5.73 -29.56 0.65
N ALA A 349 5.77 -29.18 -0.63
CA ALA A 349 6.72 -29.70 -1.61
C ALA A 349 7.72 -28.62 -2.07
N SER A 350 8.97 -29.02 -2.28
CA SER A 350 10.04 -28.14 -2.79
C SER A 350 9.69 -27.53 -4.15
N GLU A 351 10.15 -26.29 -4.39
CA GLU A 351 9.88 -25.54 -5.62
C GLU A 351 10.35 -26.26 -6.90
N THR A 352 11.38 -27.11 -6.79
CA THR A 352 11.93 -27.89 -7.92
C THR A 352 11.11 -29.14 -8.24
N SER A 353 10.40 -29.70 -7.26
CA SER A 353 9.64 -30.95 -7.41
C SER A 353 8.20 -30.73 -7.88
N PHE A 354 7.69 -29.49 -7.76
CA PHE A 354 6.29 -29.15 -8.04
C PHE A 354 5.83 -29.45 -9.48
N PRO A 355 6.60 -29.18 -10.55
CA PRO A 355 6.20 -29.53 -11.92
C PRO A 355 6.04 -31.04 -12.15
N TYR A 356 6.89 -31.84 -11.49
CA TYR A 356 6.83 -33.30 -11.57
C TYR A 356 5.61 -33.87 -10.86
N ILE A 357 5.30 -33.38 -9.65
CA ILE A 357 4.08 -33.75 -8.90
C ILE A 357 2.83 -33.36 -9.69
N CYS A 358 2.83 -32.18 -10.32
CA CYS A 358 1.75 -31.72 -11.18
C CYS A 358 1.54 -32.62 -12.41
N THR A 359 2.61 -33.11 -13.01
CA THR A 359 2.49 -34.05 -14.13
C THR A 359 1.95 -35.38 -13.62
N ALA A 360 2.52 -35.92 -12.53
CA ALA A 360 2.10 -37.18 -11.93
C ALA A 360 0.60 -37.20 -11.55
N ARG A 361 0.03 -36.09 -11.05
CA ARG A 361 -1.40 -36.03 -10.66
C ARG A 361 -2.35 -36.37 -11.82
N ALA A 362 -2.06 -35.85 -13.02
CA ALA A 362 -2.91 -36.03 -14.19
C ALA A 362 -2.75 -37.46 -14.74
N TRP A 363 -1.52 -37.94 -14.82
CA TRP A 363 -1.20 -39.28 -15.29
C TRP A 363 -1.83 -40.38 -14.42
N VAL A 364 -1.70 -40.27 -13.09
CA VAL A 364 -2.24 -41.26 -12.15
C VAL A 364 -3.77 -41.27 -12.17
N LEU A 365 -4.41 -40.09 -12.21
CA LEU A 365 -5.88 -39.99 -12.28
C LEU A 365 -6.42 -40.59 -13.59
N MET A 366 -5.79 -40.29 -14.72
CA MET A 366 -6.20 -40.77 -16.04
C MET A 366 -6.06 -42.28 -16.15
N ALA A 367 -4.90 -42.83 -15.78
CA ALA A 367 -4.67 -44.27 -15.80
C ALA A 367 -5.62 -45.02 -14.85
N GLY A 368 -5.84 -44.50 -13.64
CA GLY A 368 -6.75 -45.10 -12.67
C GLY A 368 -8.20 -45.16 -13.16
N PHE A 369 -8.70 -44.06 -13.75
CA PHE A 369 -10.04 -44.00 -14.33
C PHE A 369 -10.23 -45.03 -15.45
N THR A 370 -9.28 -45.11 -16.38
CA THR A 370 -9.38 -45.97 -17.56
C THR A 370 -9.29 -47.45 -17.21
N LEU A 371 -8.44 -47.82 -16.24
CA LEU A 371 -8.38 -49.20 -15.74
C LEU A 371 -9.67 -49.61 -15.03
N ALA A 372 -10.28 -48.72 -14.23
CA ALA A 372 -11.52 -49.01 -13.52
C ALA A 372 -12.73 -49.09 -14.47
N PHE A 373 -12.99 -48.05 -15.26
CA PHE A 373 -14.14 -47.99 -16.17
C PHE A 373 -13.99 -48.92 -17.36
N GLY A 374 -12.79 -49.03 -17.95
CA GLY A 374 -12.53 -49.95 -19.06
C GLY A 374 -12.78 -51.41 -18.67
N SER A 375 -12.34 -51.80 -17.47
CA SER A 375 -12.58 -53.17 -16.97
C SER A 375 -14.04 -53.43 -16.60
N MET A 376 -14.76 -52.43 -16.08
CA MET A 376 -16.20 -52.53 -15.85
C MET A 376 -16.96 -52.70 -17.17
N PHE A 377 -16.60 -51.93 -18.19
CA PHE A 377 -17.17 -52.01 -19.53
C PHE A 377 -16.90 -53.37 -20.20
N SER A 378 -15.67 -53.87 -20.13
CA SER A 378 -15.34 -55.21 -20.63
C SER A 378 -16.15 -56.30 -19.92
N LYS A 379 -16.41 -56.15 -18.63
CA LYS A 379 -17.23 -57.09 -17.85
C LYS A 379 -18.69 -57.08 -18.28
N THR A 380 -19.30 -55.91 -18.48
CA THR A 380 -20.69 -55.80 -18.97
C THR A 380 -20.82 -56.28 -20.42
N TRP A 381 -19.85 -55.97 -21.27
CA TRP A 381 -19.80 -56.45 -22.66
C TRP A 381 -19.72 -57.97 -22.74
N ARG A 382 -18.93 -58.63 -21.87
CA ARG A 382 -18.90 -60.10 -21.76
C ARG A 382 -20.28 -60.67 -21.45
N VAL A 383 -21.02 -60.07 -20.53
CA VAL A 383 -22.37 -60.54 -20.17
C VAL A 383 -23.32 -60.38 -21.35
N HIS A 384 -23.36 -59.19 -21.98
CA HIS A 384 -24.17 -58.95 -23.17
C HIS A 384 -23.84 -59.94 -24.29
N SER A 385 -22.56 -60.12 -24.62
CA SER A 385 -22.13 -61.04 -25.69
C SER A 385 -22.49 -62.51 -25.42
N ILE A 386 -22.67 -62.92 -24.16
CA ILE A 386 -23.09 -64.28 -23.81
C ILE A 386 -24.61 -64.44 -24.01
N PHE A 387 -25.41 -63.41 -23.70
CA PHE A 387 -26.87 -63.47 -23.79
C PHE A 387 -27.43 -63.21 -25.19
N THR A 388 -26.72 -62.46 -26.04
CA THR A 388 -27.16 -62.12 -27.40
C THR A 388 -26.83 -63.21 -28.44
N ASP A 389 -26.08 -64.26 -28.06
CA ASP A 389 -25.72 -65.37 -28.96
C ASP A 389 -26.83 -66.46 -28.98
N VAL A 390 -27.80 -66.29 -29.88
CA VAL A 390 -29.04 -67.11 -29.98
C VAL A 390 -28.77 -68.55 -30.45
N GLN A 391 -27.58 -68.88 -30.99
CA GLN A 391 -27.31 -70.19 -31.60
C GLN A 391 -26.74 -71.28 -30.66
N LEU A 392 -26.67 -71.10 -29.32
CA LEU A 392 -26.22 -72.13 -28.36
C LEU A 392 -24.88 -72.83 -28.70
N ASN A 393 -24.05 -72.25 -29.58
CA ASN A 393 -22.69 -72.70 -29.78
C ASN A 393 -21.88 -72.20 -28.58
N LYS A 394 -21.23 -73.11 -27.85
CA LYS A 394 -20.48 -72.81 -26.63
C LYS A 394 -19.26 -71.92 -26.94
N LYS A 395 -19.46 -70.62 -27.07
CA LYS A 395 -18.42 -69.63 -27.37
C LYS A 395 -17.63 -69.35 -26.09
N VAL A 396 -16.47 -70.00 -25.97
CA VAL A 396 -15.54 -69.76 -24.85
C VAL A 396 -14.72 -68.51 -25.17
N ILE A 397 -15.20 -67.34 -24.70
CA ILE A 397 -14.45 -66.08 -24.78
C ILE A 397 -13.26 -66.17 -23.82
N LYS A 398 -12.04 -66.03 -24.35
CA LYS A 398 -10.81 -66.04 -23.55
C LYS A 398 -10.63 -64.69 -22.84
N ASP A 399 -10.24 -64.72 -21.57
CA ASP A 399 -10.00 -63.51 -20.78
C ASP A 399 -8.95 -62.58 -21.43
N SER A 400 -8.02 -63.13 -22.21
CA SER A 400 -7.00 -62.37 -22.97
C SER A 400 -7.59 -61.38 -23.98
N GLN A 401 -8.74 -61.69 -24.58
CA GLN A 401 -9.42 -60.79 -25.53
C GLN A 401 -10.00 -59.56 -24.83
N LEU A 402 -10.52 -59.75 -23.61
CA LEU A 402 -11.02 -58.64 -22.78
C LEU A 402 -9.88 -57.76 -22.28
N PHE A 403 -8.76 -58.35 -21.86
CA PHE A 403 -7.56 -57.59 -21.47
C PHE A 403 -7.01 -56.74 -22.62
N MET A 404 -7.06 -57.25 -23.86
CA MET A 404 -6.69 -56.49 -25.04
C MET A 404 -7.53 -55.23 -25.22
N VAL A 405 -8.85 -55.29 -24.99
CA VAL A 405 -9.72 -54.10 -25.08
C VAL A 405 -9.34 -53.05 -24.04
N VAL A 406 -9.13 -53.45 -22.79
CA VAL A 406 -8.71 -52.52 -21.72
C VAL A 406 -7.32 -51.94 -21.99
N LEU A 407 -6.38 -52.75 -22.49
CA LEU A 407 -5.04 -52.30 -22.84
C LEU A 407 -5.06 -51.29 -23.99
N VAL A 408 -5.89 -51.52 -25.03
CA VAL A 408 -6.06 -50.57 -26.14
C VAL A 408 -6.59 -49.23 -25.63
N LEU A 409 -7.60 -49.24 -24.75
CA LEU A 409 -8.13 -48.01 -24.15
C LEU A 409 -7.06 -47.26 -23.33
N LEU A 410 -6.23 -47.99 -22.57
CA LEU A 410 -5.12 -47.40 -21.84
C LEU A 410 -4.05 -46.81 -22.77
N CYS A 411 -3.69 -47.50 -23.86
CA CYS A 411 -2.73 -47.02 -24.85
C CYS A 411 -3.20 -45.72 -25.52
N VAL A 412 -4.49 -45.61 -25.81
CA VAL A 412 -5.09 -44.37 -26.35
C VAL A 412 -4.92 -43.21 -25.36
N ASP A 413 -5.24 -43.41 -24.08
CA ASP A 413 -5.06 -42.36 -23.07
C ASP A 413 -3.59 -41.99 -22.85
N VAL A 414 -2.66 -42.97 -22.89
CA VAL A 414 -1.22 -42.70 -22.81
C VAL A 414 -0.78 -41.86 -24.01
N ALA A 415 -1.21 -42.17 -25.24
CA ALA A 415 -0.88 -41.41 -26.43
C ALA A 415 -1.42 -39.96 -26.38
N ILE A 416 -2.63 -39.77 -25.84
CA ILE A 416 -3.21 -38.44 -25.63
C ILE A 416 -2.38 -37.65 -24.62
N MET A 417 -2.03 -38.26 -23.49
CA MET A 417 -1.27 -37.59 -22.42
C MET A 417 0.17 -37.27 -22.83
N THR A 418 0.86 -38.16 -23.55
CA THR A 418 2.21 -37.87 -24.07
C THR A 418 2.18 -36.73 -25.09
N THR A 419 1.23 -36.78 -26.04
CA THR A 419 1.07 -35.71 -27.04
C THR A 419 0.82 -34.38 -26.36
N TRP A 420 -0.06 -34.36 -25.35
CA TRP A 420 -0.36 -33.16 -24.61
C TRP A 420 0.85 -32.62 -23.84
N GLN A 421 1.64 -33.47 -23.18
CA GLN A 421 2.85 -33.07 -22.46
C GLN A 421 3.95 -32.50 -23.38
N VAL A 422 4.05 -33.00 -24.62
CA VAL A 422 5.05 -32.54 -25.60
C VAL A 422 4.62 -31.21 -26.24
N VAL A 423 3.33 -31.06 -26.54
CA VAL A 423 2.80 -29.86 -27.21
C VAL A 423 2.67 -28.68 -26.25
N ASP A 424 2.22 -28.91 -25.02
CA ASP A 424 1.97 -27.86 -24.02
C ASP A 424 2.34 -28.34 -22.60
N PRO A 425 3.64 -28.29 -22.23
CA PRO A 425 4.09 -28.69 -20.90
C PRO A 425 3.58 -27.72 -19.83
N PHE A 426 3.25 -28.23 -18.65
CA PHE A 426 2.83 -27.39 -17.52
C PHE A 426 3.96 -26.45 -17.06
N TYR A 427 3.71 -25.14 -17.12
CA TYR A 427 4.61 -24.12 -16.58
C TYR A 427 4.01 -23.43 -15.35
N ARG A 428 4.91 -22.94 -14.49
CA ARG A 428 4.58 -22.28 -13.23
C ARG A 428 4.29 -20.81 -13.48
N GLU A 429 3.12 -20.34 -13.05
CA GLU A 429 2.76 -18.93 -13.05
C GLU A 429 2.33 -18.46 -11.65
N THR A 430 2.55 -17.18 -11.37
CA THR A 430 2.16 -16.55 -10.11
C THR A 430 1.06 -15.55 -10.40
N LYS A 431 -0.16 -15.82 -9.91
CA LYS A 431 -1.28 -14.90 -10.06
C LYS A 431 -1.48 -14.12 -8.77
N LYS A 432 -1.26 -12.81 -8.85
CA LYS A 432 -1.63 -11.89 -7.76
C LYS A 432 -3.15 -11.72 -7.77
N MET A 433 -3.77 -11.90 -6.62
CA MET A 433 -5.19 -11.67 -6.41
C MET A 433 -5.46 -10.20 -6.11
N ALA A 434 -6.74 -9.82 -6.05
CA ALA A 434 -7.12 -8.48 -5.64
C ALA A 434 -6.54 -8.18 -4.24
N PRO A 435 -5.84 -7.05 -4.07
CA PRO A 435 -5.31 -6.65 -2.78
C PRO A 435 -6.47 -6.35 -1.81
N PHE A 436 -6.24 -6.61 -0.53
CA PHE A 436 -7.16 -6.22 0.54
C PHE A 436 -6.40 -5.55 1.68
N MET A 437 -7.08 -4.66 2.39
CA MET A 437 -6.49 -3.94 3.51
C MET A 437 -6.61 -4.75 4.80
N ARG A 438 -5.49 -4.97 5.49
CA ARG A 438 -5.46 -5.51 6.86
C ARG A 438 -4.88 -4.43 7.78
N GLY A 439 -5.76 -3.58 8.30
CA GLY A 439 -5.34 -2.35 8.99
C GLY A 439 -4.68 -1.38 8.01
N ASP A 440 -3.46 -0.95 8.32
CA ASP A 440 -2.70 0.01 7.51
C ASP A 440 -1.75 -0.69 6.49
N ILE A 441 -1.92 -2.00 6.30
CA ILE A 441 -1.10 -2.83 5.41
C ILE A 441 -1.97 -3.30 4.23
N GLU A 442 -1.49 -3.04 3.01
CA GLU A 442 -2.05 -3.59 1.78
C GLU A 442 -1.52 -5.01 1.61
N VAL A 443 -2.36 -6.00 1.88
CA VAL A 443 -2.01 -7.41 1.69
C VAL A 443 -2.45 -7.80 0.29
N THR A 444 -1.48 -8.17 -0.55
CA THR A 444 -1.75 -8.76 -1.86
C THR A 444 -1.59 -10.28 -1.75
N PRO A 445 -2.70 -11.05 -1.75
CA PRO A 445 -2.59 -12.49 -1.77
C PRO A 445 -1.98 -12.94 -3.10
N GLU A 446 -0.92 -13.73 -3.01
CA GLU A 446 -0.32 -14.39 -4.15
C GLU A 446 -0.78 -15.84 -4.15
N LYS A 447 -1.45 -16.24 -5.22
CA LYS A 447 -1.75 -17.64 -5.47
C LYS A 447 -0.85 -18.15 -6.59
N ARG A 448 -0.09 -19.19 -6.28
CA ARG A 448 0.67 -19.92 -7.28
C ARG A 448 -0.30 -20.83 -8.03
N ILE A 449 -0.45 -20.58 -9.32
CA ILE A 449 -1.34 -21.36 -10.18
C ILE A 449 -0.48 -21.91 -11.32
N LEU A 450 -0.63 -23.19 -11.61
CA LEU A 450 -0.13 -23.76 -12.85
C LEU A 450 -1.18 -23.47 -13.91
N GLN A 451 -0.95 -22.43 -14.72
CA GLN A 451 -1.80 -22.10 -15.86
C GLN A 451 -1.30 -22.87 -17.08
N LYS A 452 -2.22 -23.40 -17.88
CA LYS A 452 -1.92 -23.88 -19.25
C LYS A 452 -2.03 -22.71 -20.21
N GLN A 453 -1.44 -22.82 -21.40
CA GLN A 453 -1.70 -21.85 -22.45
C GLN A 453 -3.16 -22.05 -22.88
N GLN A 454 -3.94 -20.97 -22.79
CA GLN A 454 -5.38 -21.01 -22.53
C GLN A 454 -6.25 -21.62 -23.65
N ASP A 455 -5.68 -21.99 -24.79
CA ASP A 455 -6.44 -22.35 -25.99
C ASP A 455 -6.70 -23.87 -26.14
N PHE A 456 -5.85 -24.74 -25.59
CA PHE A 456 -5.94 -26.18 -25.90
C PHE A 456 -6.66 -27.02 -24.83
N CYS A 457 -6.69 -26.57 -23.57
CA CYS A 457 -7.20 -27.39 -22.46
C CYS A 457 -8.68 -27.77 -22.59
N VAL A 458 -9.52 -26.81 -22.95
CA VAL A 458 -10.96 -27.03 -23.10
C VAL A 458 -11.21 -27.93 -24.31
N HIS A 459 -10.47 -27.72 -25.40
CA HIS A 459 -10.58 -28.51 -26.62
C HIS A 459 -10.26 -29.99 -26.40
N TRP A 460 -9.17 -30.32 -25.71
CA TRP A 460 -8.79 -31.72 -25.43
C TRP A 460 -9.72 -32.41 -24.44
N MET A 461 -10.23 -31.69 -23.43
CA MET A 461 -11.20 -32.23 -22.48
C MET A 461 -12.56 -32.51 -23.18
N HIS A 462 -12.93 -31.65 -24.14
CA HIS A 462 -14.10 -31.81 -24.99
C HIS A 462 -13.94 -32.94 -26.01
N LEU A 463 -12.74 -33.09 -26.61
CA LEU A 463 -12.41 -34.20 -27.52
C LEU A 463 -12.51 -35.56 -26.82
N ARG A 464 -12.13 -35.65 -25.54
CA ARG A 464 -12.27 -36.89 -24.77
C ARG A 464 -13.73 -37.21 -24.46
N LEU A 465 -14.54 -36.22 -24.07
CA LEU A 465 -15.98 -36.40 -23.85
C LEU A 465 -16.69 -36.84 -25.15
N GLN A 466 -16.32 -36.25 -26.28
CA GLN A 466 -16.86 -36.63 -27.59
C GLN A 466 -16.34 -37.99 -28.08
N GLY A 467 -15.07 -38.32 -27.83
CA GLY A 467 -14.47 -39.61 -28.15
C GLY A 467 -15.05 -40.76 -27.34
N PHE A 468 -15.38 -40.53 -26.06
CA PHE A 468 -16.07 -41.52 -25.24
C PHE A 468 -17.52 -41.73 -25.72
N ALA A 469 -18.22 -40.66 -26.09
CA ALA A 469 -19.57 -40.74 -26.66
C ALA A 469 -19.60 -41.46 -28.02
N HIS A 470 -18.56 -41.29 -28.85
CA HIS A 470 -18.44 -42.00 -30.14
C HIS A 470 -17.94 -43.44 -29.98
N GLY A 471 -17.01 -43.72 -29.07
CA GLY A 471 -16.50 -45.09 -28.82
C GLY A 471 -17.58 -46.05 -28.34
N VAL A 472 -18.59 -45.55 -27.61
CA VAL A 472 -19.77 -46.34 -27.21
C VAL A 472 -20.69 -46.66 -28.39
N ARG A 473 -20.69 -45.86 -29.47
CA ARG A 473 -21.51 -46.10 -30.69
C ARG A 473 -20.88 -47.05 -31.71
N VAL A 474 -19.56 -47.28 -31.68
CA VAL A 474 -18.83 -47.97 -32.77
C VAL A 474 -18.64 -49.49 -32.50
N LEU A 475 -19.23 -50.04 -31.44
CA LEU A 475 -19.28 -51.51 -31.28
C LEU A 475 -20.33 -52.12 -32.21
N PRO A 476 -19.98 -53.09 -33.06
CA PRO A 476 -20.92 -53.68 -33.99
C PRO A 476 -21.93 -54.55 -33.22
N GLY A 477 -23.22 -54.19 -33.29
CA GLY A 477 -24.31 -55.10 -32.91
C GLY A 477 -25.31 -54.62 -31.86
N VAL A 478 -25.48 -53.32 -31.63
CA VAL A 478 -26.69 -52.82 -30.94
C VAL A 478 -27.64 -52.27 -32.01
N GLY A 479 -28.61 -53.08 -32.41
CA GLY A 479 -29.70 -52.64 -33.26
C GLY A 479 -30.54 -51.59 -32.55
N ASP A 480 -30.91 -50.54 -33.27
CA ASP A 480 -31.89 -49.55 -32.84
C ASP A 480 -33.19 -50.24 -32.42
N PRO A 481 -33.75 -49.95 -31.24
CA PRO A 481 -35.13 -50.36 -30.95
C PRO A 481 -36.06 -49.58 -31.87
N ALA A 482 -36.87 -50.34 -32.59
CA ALA A 482 -37.92 -49.89 -33.49
C ALA A 482 -38.84 -48.83 -32.84
N GLY A 483 -39.28 -47.90 -33.68
CA GLY A 483 -40.06 -46.74 -33.30
C GLY A 483 -41.39 -47.05 -32.65
N GLU A 484 -41.75 -46.19 -31.70
CA GLU A 484 -43.09 -46.09 -31.14
C GLU A 484 -43.65 -44.74 -31.58
N HIS A 485 -44.51 -44.78 -32.60
CA HIS A 485 -45.36 -43.66 -33.02
C HIS A 485 -46.82 -44.08 -32.90
N SER A 486 -47.64 -43.11 -32.48
CA SER A 486 -49.11 -43.03 -32.44
C SER A 486 -49.76 -43.37 -31.09
N GLY A 487 -50.56 -42.50 -30.47
CA GLY A 487 -51.19 -41.28 -30.99
C GLY A 487 -51.74 -40.35 -29.89
N PRO A 488 -52.47 -39.30 -30.29
CA PRO A 488 -52.98 -38.29 -29.36
C PRO A 488 -54.38 -38.64 -28.86
N LYS A 489 -54.54 -38.67 -27.53
CA LYS A 489 -55.67 -38.10 -26.78
C LYS A 489 -55.46 -38.29 -25.29
#